data_AF-A0AAN1XXS1-F1
#
_entry.id   AF-A0AAN1XXS1-F1
#
_cell.length_a   1.000
_cell.length_b   1.000
_cell.length_c   1.000
_cell.angle_alpha   90.00
_cell.angle_beta   90.00
_cell.angle_gamma   90.00
#
_symmetry.space_group_name_H-M   'P 1'
#
loop_
_entity.id
_entity.type
_entity.pdbx_description
1 polymer ?
#
loop_
_entity_poly.entity_id
_entity_poly.type
_entity_poly.pdbx_seq_one_letter_code
_entity_poly.pdbx_strand_id
1 'polypeptide(L)' 'MANLEPAVGPASYEVDADQVPEAYRHLFNNADWTVHKFVVYGSWGFFVVAIVAHVLAYSYKPFI' A
#
# COMPACT_ATOMS: atom_id res chain seq x y z
N MET A 1 -23.81 22.70 8.04
CA MET A 1 -22.73 21.73 7.77
C MET A 1 -21.86 21.75 9.01
N ALA A 2 -22.11 20.81 9.93
CA ALA A 2 -21.57 20.88 11.29
C ALA A 2 -20.13 20.34 11.31
N ASN A 3 -19.26 21.09 11.98
CA ASN A 3 -17.90 20.72 12.33
C ASN A 3 -17.88 19.36 13.06
N LEU A 4 -16.96 18.49 12.66
CA LEU A 4 -16.65 17.25 13.37
C LEU A 4 -15.22 17.32 13.87
N GLU A 5 -15.03 17.87 15.07
CA GLU A 5 -13.89 17.51 15.91
C GLU A 5 -14.43 16.75 17.12
N PRO A 6 -13.78 15.63 17.49
CA PRO A 6 -13.07 15.69 18.76
C PRO A 6 -11.68 15.02 18.73
N ALA A 7 -10.69 15.80 19.16
CA ALA A 7 -9.77 15.56 20.28
C ALA A 7 -9.20 14.13 20.54
N VAL A 8 -7.86 14.06 20.45
CA VAL A 8 -6.93 13.09 21.08
C VAL A 8 -6.80 11.71 20.41
N GLY A 9 -5.82 11.59 19.51
CA GLY A 9 -5.25 10.34 19.00
C GLY A 9 -4.41 10.59 17.73
N PRO A 10 -3.23 9.96 17.53
CA PRO A 10 -2.26 10.33 16.48
C PRO A 10 -2.66 9.87 15.06
N ALA A 11 -3.94 9.92 14.71
CA ALA A 11 -4.46 9.42 13.44
C ALA A 11 -5.28 10.48 12.67
N SER A 12 -4.89 11.75 12.77
CA SER A 12 -5.31 12.76 11.79
C SER A 12 -4.55 12.48 10.48
N TYR A 13 -5.19 11.82 9.52
CA TYR A 13 -4.69 11.82 8.16
C TYR A 13 -5.10 13.15 7.53
N GLU A 14 -4.13 14.02 7.23
CA GLU A 14 -4.38 15.22 6.44
C GLU A 14 -4.77 14.76 5.02
N VAL A 15 -6.04 14.94 4.68
CA VAL A 15 -6.59 14.63 3.34
C VAL A 15 -6.00 15.54 2.25
N ASP A 16 -5.28 16.61 2.65
CA ASP A 16 -4.86 17.70 1.76
C ASP A 16 -3.34 17.93 1.70
N ALA A 17 -2.54 17.11 2.39
CA ALA A 17 -1.08 17.12 2.23
C ALA A 17 -0.70 16.28 1.01
N ASP A 18 0.09 16.83 0.09
CA ASP A 18 0.63 16.11 -1.07
C ASP A 18 1.35 14.82 -0.61
N GLN A 19 0.71 13.68 -0.87
CA GLN A 19 1.20 12.38 -0.46
C GLN A 19 2.24 11.83 -1.43
N VAL A 20 2.42 12.49 -2.57
CA VAL A 20 3.40 12.12 -3.58
C VAL A 20 4.79 12.60 -3.13
N PRO A 21 5.78 11.69 -2.98
CA PRO A 21 7.14 12.09 -2.70
C PRO A 21 7.66 12.98 -3.82
N GLU A 22 8.51 13.94 -3.48
CA GLU A 22 8.99 14.99 -4.38
C GLU A 22 9.57 14.44 -5.71
N ALA A 23 10.28 13.31 -5.64
CA ALA A 23 10.84 12.64 -6.82
C ALA A 23 9.78 12.19 -7.84
N TYR A 24 8.55 11.93 -7.41
CA TYR A 24 7.49 11.34 -8.23
C TYR A 24 6.34 12.30 -8.58
N ARG A 25 6.38 13.54 -8.09
CA ARG A 25 5.34 14.56 -8.34
C ARG A 25 5.15 14.92 -9.81
N HIS A 26 6.18 14.74 -10.63
CA HIS A 26 6.10 14.98 -12.08
C HIS A 26 5.32 13.89 -12.83
N LEU A 27 5.05 12.74 -12.19
CA LEU A 27 4.39 11.58 -12.79
C LEU A 27 3.00 11.32 -12.22
N PHE A 28 2.74 11.71 -10.97
CA PHE A 28 1.52 11.37 -10.26
C PHE A 28 0.93 12.56 -9.52
N ASN A 29 -0.39 12.61 -9.47
CA ASN A 29 -1.14 13.41 -8.50
C ASN A 29 -1.52 12.55 -7.28
N ASN A 30 -2.12 13.15 -6.25
CA ASN A 30 -2.52 12.47 -5.02
C ASN A 30 -3.46 11.27 -5.22
N ALA A 31 -4.42 11.37 -6.15
CA ALA A 31 -5.37 10.29 -6.42
C ALA A 31 -4.65 9.10 -7.07
N ASP A 32 -3.82 9.36 -8.08
CA ASP A 32 -3.06 8.34 -8.79
C ASP A 32 -2.04 7.66 -7.87
N TRP A 33 -1.39 8.44 -7.00
CA TRP A 33 -0.43 7.92 -6.03
C TRP A 33 -1.07 7.03 -4.98
N THR A 34 -2.30 7.33 -4.57
CA THR A 34 -3.06 6.47 -3.66
C THR A 34 -3.31 5.09 -4.28
N VAL A 35 -3.80 5.06 -5.53
CA VAL A 35 -4.02 3.81 -6.27
C VAL A 35 -2.69 3.06 -6.47
N HIS A 36 -1.63 3.77 -6.84
CA HIS A 36 -0.29 3.21 -7.01
C HIS A 36 0.19 2.50 -5.73
N LYS A 37 0.07 3.15 -4.57
CA LYS A 37 0.44 2.56 -3.26
C LYS A 37 -0.34 1.29 -2.96
N PHE A 38 -1.66 1.28 -3.21
CA PHE A 38 -2.49 0.09 -3.01
C PHE A 38 -2.01 -1.08 -3.87
N VAL A 39 -1.74 -0.82 -5.15
CA VAL A 39 -1.27 -1.86 -6.08
C VAL A 39 0.10 -2.38 -5.66
N VAL A 40 1.07 -1.50 -5.38
CA VAL A 40 2.43 -1.90 -5.00
C VAL A 40 2.44 -2.74 -3.73
N TYR A 41 1.77 -2.29 -2.67
CA TYR A 41 1.73 -3.03 -1.41
C TYR A 41 0.90 -4.32 -1.51
N GLY A 42 -0.20 -4.29 -2.28
CA GLY A 42 -0.98 -5.49 -2.57
C GLY A 42 -0.18 -6.55 -3.34
N SER A 43 0.57 -6.14 -4.37
CA SER A 43 1.45 -7.03 -5.14
C SER A 43 2.56 -7.62 -4.28
N TRP A 44 3.20 -6.83 -3.43
CA TRP A 44 4.20 -7.34 -2.49
C TRP A 44 3.63 -8.38 -1.53
N GLY A 45 2.43 -8.11 -0.98
CA GLY A 45 1.71 -9.09 -0.16
C GLY A 45 1.45 -10.40 -0.89
N PHE A 46 0.96 -10.31 -2.14
CA PHE A 46 0.72 -11.48 -2.98
C PHE A 46 2.02 -12.27 -3.27
N PHE A 47 3.09 -11.60 -3.67
CA PHE A 47 4.35 -12.28 -4.01
C PHE A 47 4.99 -12.97 -2.82
N VAL A 48 4.96 -12.35 -1.63
CA VAL A 48 5.48 -12.99 -0.41
C VAL A 48 4.69 -14.27 -0.10
N VAL A 49 3.36 -14.21 -0.14
CA VAL A 49 2.51 -15.38 0.11
C VAL A 49 2.74 -16.45 -0.96
N ALA A 50 2.85 -16.06 -2.22
CA ALA A 50 3.10 -16.97 -3.33
C ALA A 50 4.45 -17.68 -3.16
N ILE A 51 5.52 -16.97 -2.82
CA ILE A 51 6.85 -17.57 -2.57
C ILE A 51 6.75 -18.60 -1.44
N VAL A 52 6.13 -18.25 -0.32
CA VAL A 52 5.96 -19.19 0.81
C VAL A 52 5.17 -20.43 0.39
N ALA A 53 4.07 -20.25 -0.35
CA ALA A 53 3.27 -21.37 -0.85
C ALA A 53 4.08 -22.29 -1.77
N HIS A 54 4.86 -21.74 -2.68
CA HIS A 54 5.70 -22.53 -3.59
C HIS A 54 6.84 -23.24 -2.86
N VAL A 55 7.47 -22.61 -1.86
CA VAL A 55 8.52 -23.24 -1.03
C VAL A 55 7.95 -24.42 -0.24
N LEU A 56 6.76 -24.26 0.35
CA LEU A 56 6.08 -25.34 1.08
C LEU A 56 5.68 -26.50 0.14
N ALA A 57 5.10 -26.18 -1.01
CA ALA A 57 4.72 -27.17 -2.00
C ALA A 57 5.95 -27.94 -2.54
N TYR A 58 7.04 -27.22 -2.82
CA TYR A 58 8.29 -27.81 -3.29
C TYR A 58 8.93 -28.73 -2.26
N SER A 59 8.86 -28.35 -0.98
CA SER A 59 9.37 -29.16 0.14
C SER A 59 8.58 -30.47 0.31
N TYR A 60 7.28 -30.49 -0.02
CA TYR A 60 6.47 -31.70 0.02
C TYR A 60 6.72 -32.61 -1.18
N LYS A 61 6.65 -32.06 -2.39
CA LYS A 61 6.92 -32.80 -3.62
C LYS A 61 7.50 -31.83 -4.66
N PRO A 62 8.80 -31.93 -4.98
CA PRO A 62 9.40 -31.06 -5.97
C PRO A 62 8.76 -31.32 -7.34
N PHE A 63 8.52 -30.24 -8.06
CA PHE A 63 7.92 -30.25 -9.39
C PHE A 63 8.96 -30.31 -10.51
N ILE A 64 10.25 -30.25 -10.15
CA ILE A 64 11.43 -30.44 -10.99
C ILE A 64 12.12 -31.74 -10.60
#